data_AF-A0A9R1VY67-F1
#
_entry.id   AF-A0A9R1VY67-F1
#
_cell.length_a   1.000
_cell.length_b   1.000
_cell.length_c   1.000
_cell.angle_alpha   90.00
_cell.angle_beta   90.00
_cell.angle_gamma   90.00
#
_symmetry.space_group_name_H-M   'P 1'
#
loop_
_entity.id
_entity.type
_entity.pdbx_description
1 polymer ?
#
loop_
_entity_poly.entity_id
_entity_poly.type
_entity_poly.pdbx_seq_one_letter_code
_entity_poly.pdbx_strand_id
1 'polypeptide(L)'
;MKGSWTLESSKLMAKIEVLEKNMRHYAGEGLESLNLKELHSVEQQIDTALKRIRTKKNQLMHESISQLHKKEKALQDQRNTLYKKLNEKEANTDLQPPHIQAPDPGKGKIQNDQ
;
A
#
# COMPACT_ATOMS: atom_id res chain seq x y z
N MET A 1 12.91 -51.54 3.76
CA MET A 1 12.21 -50.24 3.96
C MET A 1 12.67 -49.48 5.21
N LYS A 2 12.79 -50.11 6.40
CA LYS A 2 13.19 -49.43 7.66
C LYS A 2 14.57 -48.73 7.60
N GLY A 3 15.57 -49.33 6.96
CA GLY A 3 16.91 -48.73 6.80
C GLY A 3 16.98 -47.50 5.88
N SER A 4 16.01 -47.33 4.98
CA SER A 4 15.94 -46.16 4.09
C SER A 4 15.47 -44.92 4.85
N TRP A 5 14.50 -45.09 5.75
CA TRP A 5 13.97 -44.01 6.58
C TRP A 5 14.97 -43.54 7.65
N THR A 6 15.75 -44.46 8.23
CA THR A 6 16.81 -44.10 9.18
C THR A 6 17.92 -43.29 8.53
N LEU A 7 18.31 -43.67 7.31
CA LEU A 7 19.33 -42.94 6.55
C LEU A 7 18.83 -41.54 6.17
N GLU A 8 17.60 -41.43 5.69
CA GLU A 8 17.04 -40.13 5.31
C GLU A 8 16.86 -39.21 6.52
N SER A 9 16.42 -39.75 7.67
CA SER A 9 16.34 -39.02 8.93
C SER A 9 17.71 -38.50 9.38
N SER A 10 18.75 -39.34 9.31
CA SER A 10 20.11 -38.92 9.68
C SER A 10 20.64 -37.81 8.77
N LYS A 11 20.37 -37.88 7.46
CA LYS A 11 20.74 -36.80 6.52
C LYS A 11 20.01 -35.49 6.84
N LEU A 12 18.74 -35.57 7.21
CA LEU A 12 17.96 -34.39 7.57
C LEU A 12 18.48 -33.75 8.86
N MET A 13 18.79 -34.57 9.87
CA MET A 13 19.38 -34.09 11.13
C MET A 13 20.71 -33.38 10.89
N ALA A 14 21.60 -33.96 10.08
CA ALA A 14 22.87 -33.31 9.75
C ALA A 14 22.69 -31.97 9.03
N LYS A 15 21.67 -31.84 8.17
CA LYS A 15 21.33 -30.55 7.53
C LYS A 15 20.85 -29.53 8.55
N ILE A 16 19.99 -29.93 9.49
CA ILE A 16 19.49 -29.05 10.55
C ILE A 16 20.65 -28.52 11.40
N GLU A 17 21.55 -29.40 11.84
CA GLU A 17 22.71 -29.02 12.65
C GLU A 17 23.60 -27.99 11.95
N VAL A 18 23.84 -28.18 10.65
CA VAL A 18 24.61 -27.22 9.83
C VAL A 18 23.88 -25.88 9.72
N LEU A 19 22.56 -25.88 9.51
CA LEU A 19 21.77 -24.65 9.42
C LEU A 19 21.77 -23.89 10.74
N GLU A 20 21.54 -24.57 11.86
CA GLU A 20 21.57 -23.96 13.19
C GLU A 20 22.95 -23.39 13.53
N LYS A 21 24.02 -24.12 13.18
CA LYS A 21 25.39 -23.62 13.34
C LYS A 21 25.63 -22.35 12.53
N ASN A 22 25.21 -22.34 11.27
CA ASN A 22 25.34 -21.16 10.42
C ASN A 22 24.52 -19.97 10.96
N MET A 23 23.31 -20.21 11.47
CA MET A 23 22.49 -19.16 12.08
C MET A 23 23.20 -18.52 13.28
N ARG A 24 23.84 -19.32 14.15
CA ARG A 24 24.66 -18.79 15.25
C ARG A 24 25.83 -17.94 14.75
N HIS A 25 26.56 -18.41 13.74
CA HIS A 25 27.64 -17.62 13.15
C HIS A 25 27.13 -16.29 12.58
N TYR A 26 25.98 -16.28 11.91
CA TYR A 26 25.38 -15.04 11.39
C TYR A 26 24.92 -14.09 12.50
N ALA A 27 24.57 -14.63 13.68
CA ALA A 27 24.26 -13.86 14.88
C ALA A 27 25.53 -13.37 15.64
N GLY A 28 26.72 -13.74 15.17
CA GLY A 28 27.99 -13.38 15.80
C GLY A 28 28.42 -14.32 16.93
N GLU A 29 27.80 -15.49 17.04
CA GLU A 29 28.07 -16.48 18.08
C GLU A 29 28.98 -17.62 17.57
N GLY A 30 29.82 -18.19 18.44
CA GLY A 30 30.66 -19.36 18.13
C GLY A 30 31.79 -19.10 17.11
N LEU A 31 32.15 -17.83 16.92
CA LEU A 31 33.12 -17.40 15.92
C LEU A 31 34.57 -17.77 16.26
N GLU A 32 34.86 -18.01 17.53
CA GLU A 32 36.17 -18.42 18.03
C GLU A 32 36.67 -19.74 17.44
N SER A 33 35.76 -20.56 16.92
CA SER A 33 36.07 -21.83 16.25
C SER A 33 36.41 -21.68 14.77
N LEU A 34 36.23 -20.49 14.19
CA LEU A 34 36.41 -20.23 12.77
C LEU A 34 37.82 -19.71 12.48
N ASN A 35 38.37 -20.16 11.35
CA ASN A 35 39.58 -19.54 10.82
C ASN A 35 39.25 -18.26 10.03
N LEU A 36 40.28 -17.51 9.65
CA LEU A 36 40.14 -16.22 8.96
C LEU A 36 39.33 -16.32 7.65
N LYS A 37 39.51 -17.39 6.87
CA LYS A 37 38.80 -17.60 5.60
C LYS A 37 37.31 -17.86 5.84
N GLU A 38 36.99 -18.66 6.86
CA GLU A 38 35.60 -18.94 7.25
C GLU A 38 34.92 -17.69 7.79
N LEU A 39 35.60 -16.91 8.64
CA LEU A 39 35.09 -15.66 9.17
C LEU A 39 34.80 -14.65 8.06
N HIS A 40 35.73 -14.50 7.10
CA HIS A 40 35.50 -13.66 5.93
C HIS A 40 34.31 -14.13 5.08
N SER A 41 34.12 -15.45 4.94
CA SER A 41 32.96 -16.00 4.25
C SER A 41 31.64 -15.70 4.97
N VAL A 42 31.63 -15.68 6.30
CA VAL A 42 30.45 -15.28 7.09
C VAL A 42 30.15 -13.80 6.87
N GLU A 43 31.16 -12.94 6.96
CA GLU A 43 31.04 -11.50 6.71
C GLU A 43 30.47 -11.19 5.31
N GLN A 44 31.03 -11.80 4.26
CA GLN A 44 30.57 -11.60 2.88
C GLN A 44 29.11 -12.04 2.68
N GLN A 45 28.69 -13.14 3.31
CA GLN A 45 27.30 -13.61 3.24
C GLN A 45 26.34 -12.63 3.92
N ILE A 46 26.70 -12.11 5.09
CA ILE A 46 25.91 -11.11 5.81
C ILE A 46 25.80 -9.83 4.98
N ASP A 47 26.92 -9.29 4.49
CA ASP A 47 26.94 -8.05 3.69
C ASP A 47 26.09 -8.20 2.42
N THR A 48 26.23 -9.33 1.72
CA THR A 48 25.41 -9.62 0.52
C THR A 48 23.92 -9.72 0.86
N ALA A 49 23.56 -10.41 1.93
CA ALA A 49 22.17 -10.51 2.37
C ALA A 49 21.59 -9.15 2.75
N LEU A 50 22.33 -8.34 3.49
CA LEU A 50 21.94 -6.98 3.88
C LEU A 50 21.75 -6.07 2.67
N LYS A 51 22.66 -6.12 1.69
CA LYS A 51 22.52 -5.41 0.41
C LYS A 51 21.21 -5.79 -0.29
N ARG A 52 20.91 -7.09 -0.40
CA ARG A 52 19.66 -7.58 -1.02
C ARG A 52 18.41 -7.09 -0.27
N ILE A 53 18.40 -7.17 1.07
CA ILE A 53 17.30 -6.69 1.91
C ILE A 53 17.08 -5.20 1.70
N ARG A 54 18.15 -4.40 1.75
CA ARG A 54 18.09 -2.94 1.56
C ARG A 54 17.56 -2.58 0.18
N THR A 55 18.07 -3.23 -0.88
CA THR A 55 17.57 -3.03 -2.25
C THR A 55 16.09 -3.35 -2.36
N LYS A 56 15.64 -4.48 -1.79
CA LYS A 56 14.23 -4.86 -1.84
C LYS A 56 13.35 -3.87 -1.07
N LYS A 57 13.77 -3.42 0.11
CA LYS A 57 13.06 -2.40 0.90
C LYS A 57 12.93 -1.10 0.11
N ASN A 58 14.00 -0.63 -0.52
CA ASN A 58 13.97 0.58 -1.34
C ASN A 58 13.03 0.44 -2.53
N GLN A 59 13.07 -0.71 -3.23
CA GLN A 59 12.18 -0.98 -4.36
C GLN A 59 10.70 -0.90 -3.93
N LEU A 60 10.34 -1.57 -2.84
CA LEU A 60 8.96 -1.54 -2.31
C LEU A 60 8.53 -0.14 -1.88
N MET A 61 9.45 0.63 -1.27
CA MET A 61 9.18 2.01 -0.89
C MET A 61 8.92 2.90 -2.10
N HIS A 62 9.74 2.80 -3.15
CA HIS A 62 9.52 3.54 -4.40
C HIS A 62 8.21 3.15 -5.09
N GLU A 63 7.88 1.86 -5.08
CA GLU A 63 6.61 1.38 -5.61
C GLU A 63 5.42 1.97 -4.85
N SER A 64 5.47 1.97 -3.52
CA SER A 64 4.45 2.58 -2.66
C SER A 64 4.29 4.09 -2.93
N ILE A 65 5.40 4.84 -3.02
CA ILE A 65 5.39 6.26 -3.36
C ILE A 65 4.73 6.50 -4.73
N SER A 66 5.07 5.69 -5.75
CA SER A 66 4.48 5.81 -7.09
C SER A 66 2.98 5.54 -7.08
N GLN A 67 2.52 4.54 -6.33
CA GLN A 67 1.08 4.25 -6.18
C GLN A 67 0.35 5.42 -5.50
N LEU A 68 0.93 6.02 -4.46
CA LEU A 68 0.35 7.17 -3.78
C LEU A 68 0.26 8.40 -4.70
N HIS A 69 1.31 8.74 -5.44
CA HIS A 69 1.26 9.84 -6.42
C HIS A 69 0.21 9.63 -7.51
N LYS A 70 0.03 8.39 -8.00
CA LYS A 70 -1.04 8.08 -8.96
C LYS A 70 -2.42 8.31 -8.35
N LYS A 71 -2.62 7.90 -7.10
CA LYS A 71 -3.89 8.10 -6.39
C LYS A 71 -4.17 9.58 -6.13
N GLU A 72 -3.16 10.33 -5.70
CA GLU A 72 -3.25 11.79 -5.52
C GLU A 72 -3.70 12.47 -6.82
N LYS A 73 -3.04 12.16 -7.94
CA LYS A 73 -3.40 12.72 -9.25
C LYS A 73 -4.84 12.40 -9.66
N ALA A 74 -5.26 11.14 -9.51
CA ALA A 74 -6.63 10.73 -9.84
C ALA A 74 -7.68 11.47 -9.01
N LEU A 75 -7.42 11.66 -7.71
CA LEU A 75 -8.29 12.43 -6.82
C LEU A 75 -8.31 13.91 -7.19
N GLN A 76 -7.17 14.50 -7.56
CA GLN A 76 -7.08 15.88 -8.01
C GLN A 76 -7.86 16.10 -9.31
N ASP A 77 -7.76 15.17 -10.27
CA ASP A 77 -8.50 15.22 -11.53
C ASP A 77 -10.02 15.09 -11.31
N GLN A 78 -10.44 14.19 -10.41
CA GLN A 78 -11.85 14.07 -10.00
C GLN A 78 -12.35 15.35 -9.33
N ARG A 79 -11.58 15.90 -8.39
CA ARG A 79 -11.89 17.18 -7.71
C ARG A 79 -12.05 18.31 -8.72
N ASN A 80 -11.13 18.45 -9.68
CA ASN A 80 -11.19 19.46 -10.73
C ASN A 80 -12.44 19.32 -11.60
N THR A 81 -12.80 18.08 -11.95
CA THR A 81 -14.02 17.80 -12.72
C THR A 81 -15.28 18.20 -11.96
N LEU A 82 -15.33 17.93 -10.65
CA LEU A 82 -16.45 18.32 -9.80
C LEU A 82 -16.56 19.84 -9.67
N TYR A 83 -15.44 20.55 -9.46
CA TYR A 83 -15.43 22.02 -9.43
C TYR A 83 -15.95 22.64 -10.74
N LYS A 84 -15.51 22.12 -11.89
CA LYS A 84 -16.03 22.60 -13.18
C LYS A 84 -17.54 22.42 -13.30
N LYS A 85 -18.06 21.24 -12.94
CA LYS A 85 -19.50 20.95 -12.94
C LYS A 85 -20.29 21.84 -11.98
N LEU A 86 -19.72 22.20 -10.84
CA LEU A 86 -20.36 23.10 -9.89
C LEU A 86 -20.48 24.51 -10.48
N ASN A 87 -19.38 25.05 -11.01
CA ASN A 87 -19.36 26.37 -11.63
C ASN A 87 -20.29 26.45 -12.86
N GLU A 88 -20.36 25.39 -13.67
CA GLU A 88 -21.28 25.30 -14.81
C GLU A 88 -22.75 25.31 -14.37
N LYS A 89 -23.07 24.64 -13.25
CA LYS A 89 -24.43 24.68 -12.67
C LYS A 89 -24.77 26.06 -12.15
N GLU A 90 -23.87 26.69 -11.40
CA GLU A 90 -24.05 28.04 -10.86
C GLU A 90 -24.32 29.05 -11.99
N ALA A 91 -23.52 29.02 -13.07
CA ALA A 91 -23.71 29.85 -14.25
C ALA A 91 -25.04 29.60 -15.00
N ASN A 92 -25.61 28.39 -14.91
CA ASN A 92 -26.90 28.05 -15.52
C ASN A 92 -28.10 28.47 -14.66
N THR A 93 -27.93 28.59 -13.34
CA THR A 93 -28.97 29.09 -12.42
C THR A 93 -29.22 30.59 -12.60
N ASP A 94 -28.18 31.37 -12.92
CA ASP A 94 -28.32 32.80 -13.23
C ASP A 94 -28.98 33.09 -14.58
N LEU A 95 -29.20 32.07 -15.41
CA LEU A 95 -29.86 32.18 -16.72
C LEU A 95 -31.33 31.73 -16.74
N GLN A 96 -31.88 31.25 -15.61
CA GLN A 96 -33.31 30.99 -15.52
C GLN A 96 -34.06 32.33 -15.35
N PRO A 97 -35.02 32.66 -16.24
CA PRO A 97 -35.85 33.85 -16.06
C PRO A 97 -36.58 33.76 -14.71
N PRO A 98 -36.82 34.88 -14.01
CA PRO A 98 -37.61 34.86 -12.79
C PRO A 98 -38.95 34.20 -13.08
N HIS A 99 -39.26 33.14 -12.34
CA HIS A 99 -40.55 32.48 -12.44
C HIS A 99 -41.62 33.48 -11.97
N ILE A 100 -42.28 34.15 -12.92
CA ILE A 100 -43.43 35.00 -12.63
C ILE A 100 -44.56 34.07 -12.20
N GLN A 101 -44.94 34.15 -10.93
CA GLN A 101 -46.14 33.49 -10.42
C GLN A 101 -47.35 34.29 -10.95
N ALA A 102 -48.18 33.69 -11.78
CA ALA A 102 -49.39 34.33 -12.29
C ALA A 102 -50.34 34.67 -11.13
N PRO A 103 -51.07 35.80 -11.16
CA PRO A 103 -52.05 36.11 -10.12
C PRO A 103 -53.18 35.09 -10.15
N ASP A 104 -53.51 34.54 -8.98
CA ASP A 104 -54.61 33.60 -8.77
C ASP A 104 -55.96 34.22 -9.20
N PRO A 105 -56.65 33.67 -10.22
CA PRO A 105 -57.95 34.16 -10.62
C PRO A 105 -59.02 33.47 -9.78
N GLY A 106 -59.40 34.11 -8.68
CA GLY A 106 -60.75 33.94 -8.16
C GLY A 106 -60.86 33.70 -6.67
N LYS A 107 -61.10 34.79 -5.94
CA LYS A 107 -62.16 34.80 -4.92
C LYS A 107 -63.01 36.05 -5.12
N GLY A 108 -64.07 35.87 -5.90
CA GLY A 108 -65.19 36.81 -5.93
C GLY A 108 -65.71 37.02 -4.51
N LYS A 109 -65.90 38.28 -4.17
CA LYS A 109 -66.56 38.72 -2.93
C LYS A 109 -67.99 38.20 -2.94
N ILE A 110 -68.41 37.51 -1.88
CA ILE A 110 -69.82 37.46 -1.51
C ILE A 110 -69.92 38.11 -0.14
N GLN A 111 -70.44 39.32 -0.18
CA GLN A 111 -71.00 40.09 0.92
C GLN A 111 -72.16 39.30 1.53
N ASN A 112 -72.26 39.24 2.86
CA ASN A 112 -73.56 39.46 3.48
C ASN A 112 -73.38 39.99 4.90
N ASP A 113 -73.56 41.30 5.03
CA ASP A 113 -73.98 41.96 6.26
C ASP A 113 -75.48 42.21 6.14
N GLN A 114 -76.21 41.90 7.22
CA GLN A 114 -77.65 42.03 7.50
C GLN A 114 -78.59 40.92 6.99
#